data_AF-A0A8T3PTG0-F1
#
_entry.id   AF-A0A8T3PTG0-F1
#
_cell.length_a   1.000
_cell.length_b   1.000
_cell.length_c   1.000
_cell.angle_alpha   90.00
_cell.angle_beta   90.00
_cell.angle_gamma   90.00
#
_symmetry.space_group_name_H-M   'P 1'
#
loop_
_entity.id
_entity.type
_entity.pdbx_description
1 polymer ?
#
loop_
_entity_poly.entity_id
_entity_poly.type
_entity_poly.pdbx_seq_one_letter_code
_entity_poly.pdbx_strand_id
1 'polypeptide(L)'
;MELFIDPALPLAKLRIAMRLAQKKLGMRYLMDVISLDATLVKGSHGRPTDDAQDGPLFITSAGELAGEGPVAATDVKRLLLDHVFTRSSAIARKVA
;
A
#
# COMPACT_ATOMS: atom_id res chain seq x y z
N MET A 1 -2.74 -3.22 -16.63
CA MET A 1 -2.95 -2.12 -15.67
C MET A 1 -4.14 -1.32 -16.15
N GLU A 2 -5.33 -1.49 -15.58
CA GLU A 2 -6.62 -0.96 -16.11
C GLU A 2 -7.02 0.40 -15.54
N LEU A 3 -6.06 1.18 -15.05
CA LEU A 3 -6.37 2.32 -14.18
C LEU A 3 -6.51 3.66 -14.94
N PHE A 4 -5.86 3.80 -16.09
CA PHE A 4 -5.76 5.08 -16.79
C PHE A 4 -6.13 4.95 -18.27
N ILE A 5 -6.89 5.93 -18.75
CA ILE A 5 -7.10 6.14 -20.18
C ILE A 5 -5.75 6.51 -20.80
N ASP A 6 -5.41 5.89 -21.92
CA ASP A 6 -4.17 6.15 -22.62
C ASP A 6 -4.04 7.62 -23.04
N PRO A 7 -3.08 8.39 -22.47
CA PRO A 7 -2.92 9.81 -22.80
C PRO A 7 -2.48 10.02 -24.24
N ALA A 8 -1.88 9.03 -24.88
CA ALA A 8 -1.48 9.09 -26.29
C ALA A 8 -2.67 8.89 -27.25
N LEU A 9 -3.86 8.54 -26.73
CA LEU A 9 -5.02 8.24 -27.55
C LEU A 9 -5.80 9.51 -27.92
N PRO A 10 -5.78 9.98 -29.19
CA PRO A 10 -6.60 11.11 -29.60
C PRO A 10 -8.09 10.79 -29.49
N LEU A 11 -8.87 11.79 -29.04
CA LEU A 11 -10.32 11.70 -28.91
C LEU A 11 -10.79 10.47 -28.11
N ALA A 12 -10.05 10.10 -27.04
CA ALA A 12 -10.31 8.88 -26.27
C ALA A 12 -11.79 8.71 -25.86
N LYS A 13 -12.47 9.79 -25.45
CA LYS A 13 -13.91 9.78 -25.10
C LYS A 13 -14.79 9.34 -26.27
N LEU A 14 -14.50 9.80 -27.49
CA LEU A 14 -15.23 9.40 -28.69
C LEU A 14 -14.99 7.92 -28.99
N ARG A 15 -13.74 7.44 -28.90
CA ARG A 15 -13.44 6.02 -29.09
C ARG A 15 -14.18 5.15 -28.07
N ILE A 16 -14.20 5.55 -26.80
CA ILE A 16 -14.99 4.89 -25.75
C ILE A 16 -16.46 4.86 -26.13
N ALA A 17 -17.06 5.98 -26.52
CA ALA A 17 -18.46 6.04 -26.92
C ALA A 17 -18.77 5.07 -28.09
N MET A 18 -17.89 5.00 -29.09
CA MET A 18 -18.03 4.07 -30.21
C MET A 18 -17.91 2.59 -29.77
N ARG A 19 -16.97 2.25 -28.88
CA ARG A 19 -16.87 0.89 -28.30
C ARG A 19 -18.12 0.52 -27.51
N LEU A 20 -18.69 1.46 -26.76
CA LEU A 20 -19.94 1.25 -26.03
C LEU A 20 -21.15 1.08 -26.97
N ALA A 21 -21.19 1.79 -28.10
CA ALA A 21 -22.21 1.59 -29.12
C ALA A 21 -22.10 0.19 -29.76
N GLN A 22 -20.88 -0.25 -30.12
CA GLN A 22 -20.61 -1.61 -30.60
C GLN A 22 -21.05 -2.67 -29.58
N LYS A 23 -20.74 -2.45 -28.29
CA LYS A 23 -21.21 -3.30 -27.18
C LYS A 23 -22.74 -3.39 -27.17
N LYS A 24 -23.43 -2.26 -27.26
CA LYS A 24 -24.90 -2.19 -27.23
C LYS A 24 -25.54 -2.91 -28.42
N LEU A 25 -24.87 -2.91 -29.57
CA LEU A 25 -25.29 -3.60 -30.79
C LEU A 25 -24.96 -5.10 -30.80
N GLY A 26 -24.33 -5.64 -29.74
CA GLY A 26 -23.96 -7.06 -29.66
C GLY A 26 -22.78 -7.45 -30.54
N MET A 27 -22.02 -6.48 -31.06
CA MET A 27 -20.83 -6.76 -31.85
C MET A 27 -19.69 -7.24 -30.98
N ARG A 28 -18.76 -8.00 -31.55
CA ARG A 28 -17.47 -8.29 -30.90
C ARG A 28 -16.57 -7.05 -30.99
N TYR A 29 -16.02 -6.62 -29.86
CA TYR A 29 -15.14 -5.44 -29.77
C TYR A 29 -14.06 -5.64 -28.70
N LEU A 30 -13.04 -4.77 -28.70
CA LEU A 30 -12.03 -4.66 -27.65
C LEU A 30 -12.15 -3.28 -26.99
N MET A 31 -12.02 -3.21 -25.66
CA MET A 31 -11.97 -1.95 -24.93
C MET A 31 -10.51 -1.46 -24.85
N ASP A 32 -9.98 -1.08 -26.00
CA ASP A 32 -8.58 -0.75 -26.25
C ASP A 32 -8.22 0.69 -25.86
N VAL A 33 -8.61 1.14 -24.67
CA VAL A 33 -8.45 2.57 -24.28
C VAL A 33 -7.52 2.77 -23.08
N ILE A 34 -6.95 1.67 -22.57
CA ILE A 34 -6.11 1.64 -21.39
C ILE A 34 -4.65 1.72 -21.82
N SER A 35 -3.87 2.57 -21.14
CA SER A 35 -2.43 2.69 -21.45
C SER A 35 -1.65 1.43 -21.06
N LEU A 36 -0.64 1.10 -21.87
CA LEU A 36 0.38 0.12 -21.50
C LEU A 36 1.57 0.75 -20.76
N ASP A 37 1.58 2.08 -20.63
CA ASP A 37 2.59 2.81 -19.89
C ASP A 37 2.41 2.60 -18.37
N ALA A 38 3.29 1.81 -17.77
CA ALA A 38 3.29 1.54 -16.34
C ALA A 38 3.67 2.76 -15.49
N THR A 39 4.32 3.78 -16.07
CA THR A 39 4.77 4.98 -15.33
C THR A 39 3.62 5.88 -14.89
N LEU A 40 2.42 5.69 -15.46
CA LEU A 40 1.20 6.38 -15.03
C LEU A 40 0.80 5.99 -13.60
N VAL A 41 1.16 4.79 -13.16
CA VAL A 41 0.98 4.33 -11.78
C VAL A 41 2.21 4.76 -10.97
N LYS A 42 2.05 5.79 -10.14
CA LYS A 42 3.14 6.38 -9.35
C LYS A 42 3.50 5.59 -8.09
N GLY A 43 2.72 4.58 -7.74
CA GLY A 43 2.92 3.79 -6.53
C GLY A 43 2.04 2.55 -6.52
N SER A 44 2.58 1.48 -5.93
CA SER A 44 1.89 0.23 -5.68
C SER A 44 2.19 -0.22 -4.25
N HIS A 45 1.54 -1.27 -3.78
CA HIS A 45 1.68 -1.78 -2.41
C HIS A 45 1.97 -3.28 -2.43
N GLY A 46 2.37 -3.81 -1.27
CA GLY A 46 2.45 -5.26 -1.02
C GLY A 46 3.82 -5.91 -1.27
N ARG A 47 4.76 -5.22 -1.92
CA ARG A 47 6.16 -5.65 -1.99
C ARG A 47 6.97 -4.93 -0.90
N PRO A 48 7.80 -5.63 -0.10
CA PRO A 48 8.77 -5.00 0.77
C PRO A 48 9.72 -4.08 0.00
N THR A 49 10.19 -3.01 0.64
CA THR A 49 11.26 -2.18 0.09
C THR A 49 12.56 -2.97 -0.04
N ASP A 50 13.39 -2.61 -1.02
CA ASP A 50 14.72 -3.19 -1.22
C ASP A 50 15.76 -2.59 -0.24
N ASP A 51 15.57 -1.32 0.16
CA ASP A 51 16.38 -0.64 1.17
C ASP A 51 15.62 -0.61 2.50
N ALA A 52 16.26 -1.12 3.56
CA ALA A 52 15.70 -1.12 4.90
C ALA A 52 15.41 0.30 5.45
N GLN A 53 16.13 1.33 4.98
CA GLN A 53 15.92 2.73 5.39
C GLN A 53 14.62 3.33 4.82
N ASP A 54 14.13 2.80 3.70
CA ASP A 54 12.84 3.17 3.11
C ASP A 54 11.66 2.37 3.70
N GLY A 55 11.94 1.56 4.74
CA GLY A 55 10.99 0.67 5.39
C GLY A 55 10.10 1.37 6.42
N PRO A 56 9.07 0.67 6.93
CA PRO A 56 8.25 1.18 8.02
C PRO A 56 9.08 1.36 9.30
N LEU A 57 8.79 2.43 10.05
CA LEU A 57 9.46 2.73 11.32
C LEU A 57 8.63 2.23 12.51
N PHE A 58 9.31 1.60 13.47
CA PHE A 58 8.76 1.29 14.78
C PHE A 58 9.35 2.24 15.83
N ILE A 59 8.52 3.09 16.44
CA ILE A 59 8.95 4.11 17.40
C ILE A 59 8.24 3.86 18.75
N THR A 60 8.99 3.85 19.84
CA THR A 60 8.48 3.59 21.20
C THR A 60 9.19 4.46 22.23
N SER A 61 8.47 4.83 23.30
CA SER A 61 9.06 5.48 24.50
C SER A 61 9.62 4.48 25.51
N ALA A 62 9.53 3.18 25.22
CA ALA A 62 10.04 2.07 26.01
C ALA A 62 11.02 1.28 25.13
N GLY A 63 12.20 1.85 24.89
CA GLY A 63 13.21 1.28 23.98
C GLY A 63 13.71 -0.09 24.43
N GLU A 64 13.69 -0.35 25.74
CA GLU A 64 14.04 -1.64 26.34
C GLU A 64 13.16 -2.80 25.87
N LEU A 65 11.93 -2.51 25.41
CA LEU A 65 11.01 -3.53 24.92
C LEU A 65 11.29 -3.93 23.46
N ALA A 66 11.84 -3.01 22.65
CA ALA A 66 12.09 -3.23 21.23
C ALA A 66 13.37 -4.04 20.97
N GLY A 67 14.32 -4.04 21.91
CA GLY A 67 15.62 -4.68 21.74
C GLY A 67 16.55 -3.90 20.81
N GLU A 68 17.65 -4.52 20.41
CA GLU A 68 18.61 -3.93 19.46
C GLU A 68 18.33 -4.43 18.03
N GLY A 69 18.33 -3.50 17.07
CA GLY A 69 18.22 -3.82 15.64
C GLY A 69 16.80 -3.74 15.06
N PRO A 70 16.59 -4.27 13.84
CA PRO A 70 15.31 -4.19 13.13
C PRO A 70 14.20 -5.00 13.80
N VAL A 71 12.98 -4.45 13.79
CA VAL A 71 11.79 -5.14 14.30
C VAL A 71 11.14 -5.94 13.17
N ALA A 72 10.98 -7.26 13.37
CA ALA A 72 10.21 -8.08 12.44
C ALA A 72 8.73 -7.70 12.47
N ALA A 73 8.09 -7.65 11.30
CA ALA A 73 6.67 -7.27 11.20
C ALA A 73 5.74 -8.16 12.04
N THR A 74 6.10 -9.44 12.22
CA THR A 74 5.36 -10.41 13.05
C THR A 74 5.40 -10.10 14.55
N ASP A 75 6.40 -9.34 15.00
CA ASP A 75 6.59 -9.05 16.42
C ASP A 75 5.82 -7.82 16.89
N VAL A 76 5.34 -6.98 15.96
CA VAL A 76 4.65 -5.72 16.24
C VAL A 76 3.50 -5.91 17.23
N LYS A 77 2.67 -6.95 17.05
CA LYS A 77 1.56 -7.25 17.96
C LYS A 77 2.05 -7.45 19.40
N ARG A 78 3.08 -8.30 19.59
CA ARG A 78 3.61 -8.62 20.91
C ARG A 78 4.19 -7.36 21.56
N LEU A 79 5.00 -6.61 20.82
CA LEU A 79 5.63 -5.38 21.30
C LEU A 79 4.61 -4.33 21.75
N LEU A 80 3.52 -4.16 20.99
CA LEU A 80 2.44 -3.23 21.36
C LEU A 80 1.73 -3.67 22.66
N LEU A 81 1.43 -4.96 22.80
CA LEU A 81 0.80 -5.48 24.01
C LEU A 81 1.71 -5.33 25.23
N ASP A 82 3.00 -5.64 25.08
CA ASP A 82 3.99 -5.46 26.15
C ASP A 82 4.11 -3.98 26.55
N HIS A 83 4.11 -3.07 25.57
CA HIS A 83 4.17 -1.62 25.83
C HIS A 83 2.99 -1.13 26.67
N VAL A 84 1.77 -1.58 26.34
CA VAL A 84 0.54 -1.14 27.02
C VAL A 84 0.39 -1.78 28.39
N PHE A 85 0.60 -3.09 28.49
CA PHE A 85 0.21 -3.86 29.68
C PHE A 85 1.37 -4.16 30.62
N THR A 86 2.59 -4.33 30.12
CA THR A 86 3.74 -4.68 30.96
C THR A 86 4.31 -3.44 31.66
N ARG A 87 4.31 -2.28 30.99
CA ARG A 87 4.75 -1.00 31.59
C ARG A 87 3.86 -0.52 32.73
N SER A 88 2.55 -0.82 32.67
CA SER A 88 1.59 -0.51 33.75
C SER A 88 2.00 -1.18 35.07
N SER A 89 2.57 -2.38 35.03
CA SER A 89 3.02 -3.11 36.23
C SER A 89 4.36 -2.61 36.80
N ALA A 90 5.26 -2.10 35.96
CA ALA A 90 6.57 -1.59 36.40
C ALA A 90 6.47 -0.18 37.04
N ILE A 91 5.58 0.69 36.55
CA ILE A 91 5.33 1.99 37.18
C ILE A 91 4.68 1.80 38.56
N ALA A 92 3.73 0.87 38.70
CA ALA A 92 3.09 0.56 39.98
C ALA A 92 4.06 0.03 41.05
N ARG A 93 5.14 -0.66 40.65
CA ARG A 93 6.18 -1.16 41.57
C ARG A 93 7.19 -0.12 42.03
N LYS A 94 7.33 1.00 41.33
CA LYS A 94 8.37 2.01 41.63
C LYS A 94 7.90 3.10 42.60
N VAL A 95 6.62 3.06 43.00
CA VAL A 95 5.96 4.05 43.88
C VAL A 95 5.53 3.42 45.22
N ALA A 96 5.85 2.15 45.45
CA ALA A 96 5.70 1.44 46.73
C ALA A 96 7.07 1.18 47.34
#